data_AF-A0A3A9ZTT8-F1
#
_entry.id   AF-A0A3A9ZTT8-F1
#
_cell.length_a   1.000
_cell.length_b   1.000
_cell.length_c   1.000
_cell.angle_alpha   90.00
_cell.angle_beta   90.00
_cell.angle_gamma   90.00
#
_symmetry.space_group_name_H-M   'P 1'
#
loop_
_entity.id
_entity.type
_entity.pdbx_description
1 polymer ?
#
loop_
_entity_poly.entity_id
_entity_poly.type
_entity_poly.pdbx_seq_one_letter_code
_entity_poly.pdbx_strand_id
1 'polypeptide(L)'
;TESVTLPDGRVWRNIVTDEKRKVAETLAEYRGTFRYNLLDANLRRFNAQVPSIVQWDDHEVTNNWYPGEILNDPRYTETSVDVLVGRARQAFSEYYPVAARPPRGRFYRVVRYGPLLDVFVLDMRTYRNANSPNRQEQDPQGILGAEQLAWLKRELAASRARWKVLASDMPLGLVIPDGATDFEAVANGDPGAPLGRELQIAELLRFIKHRRITGTVWLTADVHRTAAHHYAPERAAFTDFDPFWEFISGPLNAGAFPATPLDGTFGPQQVFDKAPARANTSPAEGYQFFGEVDIDGGGALTVRLREVGGAVLFSRTLHA
;
A
#
# COMPACT_ATOMS: atom_id res chain seq x y z
N THR A 1 -24.80 19.88 0.43
CA THR A 1 -23.58 19.97 1.24
C THR A 1 -23.73 19.08 2.43
N GLU A 2 -22.74 18.26 2.71
CA GLU A 2 -22.70 17.47 3.96
C GLU A 2 -21.86 18.24 4.99
N SER A 3 -22.11 18.03 6.27
CA SER A 3 -21.36 18.71 7.32
C SER A 3 -20.91 17.74 8.41
N VAL A 4 -19.70 17.96 8.91
CA VAL A 4 -19.11 17.21 10.02
C VAL A 4 -18.74 18.20 11.12
N THR A 5 -19.18 17.95 12.35
CA THR A 5 -18.70 18.69 13.52
C THR A 5 -17.35 18.14 13.94
N LEU A 6 -16.33 18.99 13.94
CA LEU A 6 -14.97 18.65 14.35
C LEU A 6 -14.87 18.53 15.88
N PRO A 7 -13.83 17.86 16.43
CA PRO A 7 -13.65 17.71 17.87
C PRO A 7 -13.60 19.03 18.65
N ASP A 8 -13.19 20.13 18.01
CA ASP A 8 -13.14 21.48 18.59
C ASP A 8 -14.45 22.28 18.44
N GLY A 9 -15.51 21.66 17.93
CA GLY A 9 -16.83 22.25 17.73
C GLY A 9 -17.00 23.03 16.41
N ARG A 10 -15.95 23.22 15.61
CA ARG A 10 -16.10 23.81 14.27
C ARG A 10 -16.91 22.89 13.36
N VAL A 11 -17.66 23.47 12.41
CA VAL A 11 -18.40 22.71 11.41
C VAL A 11 -17.64 22.73 10.08
N TRP A 12 -17.10 21.58 9.70
CA TRP A 12 -16.58 21.35 8.36
C TRP A 12 -17.74 21.13 7.39
N ARG A 13 -17.73 21.78 6.23
CA ARG A 13 -18.74 21.62 5.18
C ARG A 13 -18.11 21.01 3.95
N ASN A 14 -18.52 19.79 3.62
CA ASN A 14 -18.07 19.10 2.42
C ASN A 14 -18.80 19.64 1.20
N ILE A 15 -18.01 19.97 0.17
CA ILE A 15 -18.50 20.01 -1.20
C ILE A 15 -18.69 18.54 -1.60
N VAL A 16 -19.85 18.15 -2.12
CA VAL A 16 -20.10 16.77 -2.55
C VAL A 16 -20.83 16.83 -3.88
N THR A 17 -20.24 16.24 -4.92
CA THR A 17 -20.87 16.06 -6.23
C THR A 17 -21.92 14.96 -6.17
N ASP A 18 -22.89 14.96 -7.06
CA ASP A 18 -23.99 13.98 -7.01
C ASP A 18 -23.49 12.54 -7.10
N GLU A 19 -22.48 12.29 -7.93
CA GLU A 19 -21.84 10.98 -8.05
C GLU A 19 -21.07 10.52 -6.80
N LYS A 20 -20.78 11.42 -5.86
CA LYS A 20 -20.03 11.13 -4.63
C LYS A 20 -20.92 11.05 -3.38
N ARG A 21 -22.23 11.25 -3.52
CA ARG A 21 -23.20 11.23 -2.39
C ARG A 21 -23.44 9.84 -1.79
N LYS A 22 -23.06 8.79 -2.49
CA LYS A 22 -23.18 7.40 -2.03
C LYS A 22 -21.95 6.59 -2.44
N VAL A 23 -21.96 5.32 -2.06
CA VAL A 23 -20.98 4.35 -2.56
C VAL A 23 -21.03 4.25 -4.09
N ALA A 24 -19.87 4.06 -4.72
CA ALA A 24 -19.78 3.99 -6.17
C ALA A 24 -20.11 2.58 -6.65
N GLU A 25 -21.13 2.48 -7.51
CA GLU A 25 -21.58 1.21 -8.05
C GLU A 25 -21.50 1.21 -9.56
N THR A 26 -21.91 2.31 -10.19
CA THR A 26 -21.88 2.49 -11.64
C THR A 26 -20.56 3.09 -12.12
N LEU A 27 -20.23 2.90 -13.40
CA LEU A 27 -19.05 3.54 -14.00
C LEU A 27 -19.10 5.07 -13.89
N ALA A 28 -20.28 5.69 -13.99
CA ALA A 28 -20.43 7.14 -13.82
C ALA A 28 -20.07 7.58 -12.39
N GLU A 29 -20.43 6.79 -11.38
CA GLU A 29 -20.10 7.06 -9.97
C GLU A 29 -18.61 6.88 -9.67
N TYR A 30 -17.98 5.85 -10.25
CA TYR A 30 -16.53 5.68 -10.17
C TYR A 30 -15.79 6.85 -10.83
N ARG A 31 -16.15 7.22 -12.06
CA ARG A 31 -15.61 8.43 -12.73
C ARG A 31 -15.81 9.68 -11.89
N GLY A 32 -16.99 9.82 -11.27
CA GLY A 32 -17.31 10.90 -10.35
C GLY A 32 -16.40 10.93 -9.13
N THR A 33 -16.09 9.77 -8.53
CA THR A 33 -15.17 9.64 -7.39
C THR A 33 -13.76 10.09 -7.73
N PHE A 34 -13.22 9.71 -8.90
CA PHE A 34 -11.91 10.19 -9.33
C PHE A 34 -11.93 11.69 -9.66
N ARG A 35 -12.95 12.16 -10.38
CA ARG A 35 -13.12 13.58 -10.73
C ARG A 35 -13.28 14.47 -9.50
N TYR A 36 -13.93 13.98 -8.46
CA TYR A 36 -14.18 14.71 -7.23
C TYR A 36 -12.88 15.20 -6.58
N ASN A 37 -11.84 14.37 -6.53
CA ASN A 37 -10.53 14.76 -6.01
C ASN A 37 -9.88 15.89 -6.84
N LEU A 38 -10.14 15.92 -8.16
CA LEU A 38 -9.65 16.97 -9.05
C LEU A 38 -10.40 18.31 -8.89
N LEU A 39 -11.40 18.42 -8.01
CA LEU A 39 -11.93 19.72 -7.61
C LEU A 39 -10.92 20.51 -6.76
N ASP A 40 -9.98 19.82 -6.09
CA ASP A 40 -8.94 20.45 -5.29
C ASP A 40 -7.86 21.10 -6.18
N ALA A 41 -7.67 22.41 -6.00
CA ALA A 41 -6.72 23.19 -6.78
C ALA A 41 -5.25 22.84 -6.47
N ASN A 42 -4.93 22.38 -5.25
CA ASN A 42 -3.59 21.95 -4.89
C ASN A 42 -3.26 20.62 -5.56
N LEU A 43 -4.19 19.66 -5.57
CA LEU A 43 -3.99 18.38 -6.27
C LEU A 43 -3.79 18.60 -7.77
N ARG A 44 -4.61 19.45 -8.39
CA ARG A 44 -4.44 19.80 -9.81
C ARG A 44 -3.10 20.47 -10.10
N ARG A 45 -2.65 21.40 -9.24
CA ARG A 45 -1.36 22.07 -9.38
C ARG A 45 -0.20 21.09 -9.25
N PHE A 46 -0.28 20.18 -8.28
CA PHE A 46 0.71 19.11 -8.09
C PHE A 46 0.78 18.20 -9.33
N ASN A 47 -0.36 17.68 -9.78
CA ASN A 47 -0.43 16.80 -10.96
C ASN A 47 0.04 17.47 -12.26
N ALA A 48 -0.07 18.80 -12.36
CA ALA A 48 0.42 19.55 -13.52
C ALA A 48 1.95 19.72 -13.56
N GLN A 49 2.64 19.48 -12.44
CA GLN A 49 4.08 19.73 -12.30
C GLN A 49 4.90 18.47 -11.98
N VAL A 50 4.27 17.46 -11.38
CA VAL A 50 4.95 16.27 -10.89
C VAL A 50 4.47 15.03 -11.65
N PRO A 51 5.35 14.35 -12.41
CA PRO A 51 5.04 13.06 -12.99
C PRO A 51 4.79 12.03 -11.90
N SER A 52 3.70 11.27 -12.01
CA SER A 52 3.29 10.30 -10.98
C SER A 52 3.46 8.86 -11.47
N ILE A 53 4.09 8.03 -10.63
CA ILE A 53 4.00 6.56 -10.72
C ILE A 53 2.86 6.15 -9.80
N VAL A 54 1.69 5.84 -10.38
CA VAL A 54 0.50 5.52 -9.59
C VAL A 54 0.37 4.01 -9.40
N GLN A 55 0.03 3.62 -8.18
CA GLN A 55 -0.41 2.30 -7.72
C GLN A 55 -1.78 2.47 -7.08
N TRP A 56 -2.62 1.44 -7.16
CA TRP A 56 -3.91 1.42 -6.48
C TRP A 56 -3.88 0.52 -5.25
N ASP A 57 -4.88 0.67 -4.40
CA ASP A 57 -5.19 -0.19 -3.27
C ASP A 57 -6.69 -0.53 -3.28
N ASP A 58 -7.29 -0.79 -2.12
CA ASP A 58 -8.70 -1.10 -1.99
C ASP A 58 -9.64 0.06 -2.34
N HIS A 59 -9.34 1.25 -1.83
CA HIS A 59 -10.24 2.40 -1.86
C HIS A 59 -10.47 3.00 -3.26
N GLU A 60 -9.72 2.55 -4.28
CA GLU A 60 -10.07 2.77 -5.68
C GLU A 60 -11.35 2.00 -6.11
N VAL A 61 -11.73 0.95 -5.37
CA VAL A 61 -12.92 0.12 -5.57
C VAL A 61 -13.84 0.21 -4.35
N THR A 62 -13.51 -0.50 -3.27
CA THR A 62 -14.25 -0.53 -1.99
C THR A 62 -13.34 -1.11 -0.90
N ASN A 63 -13.54 -0.69 0.35
CA ASN A 63 -12.69 -1.07 1.49
C ASN A 63 -12.43 -2.59 1.58
N ASN A 64 -11.17 -2.99 1.79
CA ASN A 64 -10.70 -4.37 2.03
C ASN A 64 -11.01 -5.40 0.93
N TRP A 65 -11.34 -4.96 -0.30
CA TRP A 65 -11.86 -5.89 -1.29
C TRP A 65 -10.87 -6.99 -1.71
N TYR A 66 -11.43 -8.13 -2.12
CA TYR A 66 -10.73 -9.23 -2.77
C TYR A 66 -11.55 -9.86 -3.92
N PRO A 67 -10.91 -10.56 -4.87
CA PRO A 67 -11.61 -11.18 -6.01
C PRO A 67 -12.69 -12.17 -5.58
N GLY A 68 -13.87 -12.09 -6.20
CA GLY A 68 -15.02 -12.95 -5.90
C GLY A 68 -15.79 -12.61 -4.62
N GLU A 69 -15.45 -11.53 -3.92
CA GLU A 69 -16.21 -11.07 -2.76
C GLU A 69 -17.64 -10.66 -3.16
N ILE A 70 -18.60 -11.00 -2.29
CA ILE A 70 -19.97 -10.51 -2.33
C ILE A 70 -20.18 -9.62 -1.11
N LEU A 71 -20.35 -8.33 -1.34
CA LEU A 71 -20.49 -7.34 -0.27
C LEU A 71 -21.74 -7.61 0.58
N ASN A 72 -21.56 -7.58 1.90
CA ASN A 72 -22.65 -7.56 2.86
C ASN A 72 -22.81 -6.15 3.46
N ASP A 73 -23.05 -5.18 2.59
CA ASP A 73 -23.18 -3.77 2.97
C ASP A 73 -24.48 -3.20 2.38
N PRO A 74 -25.45 -2.77 3.22
CA PRO A 74 -26.74 -2.29 2.76
C PRO A 74 -26.67 -0.98 1.97
N ARG A 75 -25.51 -0.32 1.91
CA ARG A 75 -25.28 0.85 1.04
C ARG A 75 -25.23 0.46 -0.43
N TYR A 76 -24.95 -0.79 -0.75
CA TYR A 76 -24.79 -1.31 -2.11
C TYR A 76 -26.05 -2.05 -2.57
N THR A 77 -26.43 -1.83 -3.83
CA THR A 77 -27.38 -2.65 -4.59
C THR A 77 -26.65 -3.64 -5.50
N GLU A 78 -25.54 -3.23 -6.10
CA GLU A 78 -24.57 -4.12 -6.75
C GLU A 78 -23.58 -4.63 -5.70
N THR A 79 -23.68 -5.92 -5.37
CA THR A 79 -22.85 -6.54 -4.32
C THR A 79 -21.69 -7.36 -4.87
N SER A 80 -21.62 -7.61 -6.18
CA SER A 80 -20.49 -8.34 -6.76
C SER A 80 -19.28 -7.44 -6.91
N VAL A 81 -18.23 -7.71 -6.12
CA VAL A 81 -16.97 -6.95 -6.19
C VAL A 81 -16.33 -7.06 -7.57
N ASP A 82 -16.40 -8.21 -8.24
CA ASP A 82 -15.82 -8.35 -9.59
C ASP A 82 -16.45 -7.37 -10.61
N VAL A 83 -17.74 -7.09 -10.48
CA VAL A 83 -18.43 -6.09 -11.30
C VAL A 83 -17.96 -4.69 -10.96
N LEU A 84 -17.84 -4.38 -9.67
CA LEU A 84 -17.35 -3.09 -9.17
C LEU A 84 -15.91 -2.82 -9.60
N VAL A 85 -15.02 -3.80 -9.45
CA VAL A 85 -13.61 -3.77 -9.88
C VAL A 85 -13.51 -3.46 -11.37
N GLY A 86 -14.33 -4.09 -12.22
CA GLY A 86 -14.32 -3.81 -13.66
C GLY A 86 -14.62 -2.33 -13.99
N ARG A 87 -15.59 -1.75 -13.29
CA ARG A 87 -16.00 -0.33 -13.45
C ARG A 87 -14.95 0.62 -12.86
N ALA A 88 -14.46 0.32 -11.66
CA ALA A 88 -13.42 1.07 -10.97
C ALA A 88 -12.11 1.10 -11.78
N ARG A 89 -11.67 -0.05 -12.29
CA ARG A 89 -10.47 -0.19 -13.12
C ARG A 89 -10.54 0.66 -14.38
N GLN A 90 -11.70 0.69 -15.03
CA GLN A 90 -11.91 1.55 -16.19
C GLN A 90 -11.77 3.02 -15.80
N ALA A 91 -12.49 3.48 -14.78
CA ALA A 91 -12.41 4.87 -14.33
C ALA A 91 -10.99 5.24 -13.86
N PHE A 92 -10.31 4.38 -13.10
CA PHE A 92 -8.92 4.57 -12.67
C PHE A 92 -7.99 4.80 -13.87
N SER A 93 -8.14 3.99 -14.94
CA SER A 93 -7.33 4.14 -16.17
C SER A 93 -7.65 5.40 -16.98
N GLU A 94 -8.84 5.99 -16.80
CA GLU A 94 -9.25 7.22 -17.47
C GLU A 94 -8.73 8.48 -16.74
N TYR A 95 -8.53 8.39 -15.42
CA TYR A 95 -8.14 9.53 -14.58
C TYR A 95 -6.67 9.52 -14.14
N TYR A 96 -5.97 8.38 -14.22
CA TYR A 96 -4.55 8.28 -13.92
C TYR A 96 -3.73 7.84 -15.14
N PRO A 97 -2.46 8.29 -15.25
CA PRO A 97 -1.58 7.97 -16.38
C PRO A 97 -1.01 6.55 -16.25
N VAL A 98 -1.88 5.54 -16.28
CA VAL A 98 -1.49 4.12 -16.22
C VAL A 98 -1.62 3.47 -17.58
N ALA A 99 -0.56 2.78 -18.01
CA ALA A 99 -0.53 2.06 -19.30
C ALA A 99 -1.49 0.86 -19.34
N ALA A 100 -2.04 0.48 -18.18
CA ALA A 100 -2.95 -0.64 -17.99
C ALA A 100 -4.34 -0.34 -18.59
N ARG A 101 -4.46 -0.39 -19.92
CA ARG A 101 -5.76 -0.22 -20.58
C ARG A 101 -6.62 -1.47 -20.42
N PRO A 102 -7.88 -1.34 -19.95
CA PRO A 102 -8.81 -2.46 -19.85
C PRO A 102 -9.06 -3.15 -21.21
N PRO A 103 -9.41 -4.46 -21.23
CA PRO A 103 -9.53 -5.37 -20.09
C PRO A 103 -8.23 -6.14 -19.78
N ARG A 104 -7.12 -5.86 -20.49
CA ARG A 104 -5.90 -6.71 -20.45
C ARG A 104 -4.68 -6.06 -19.80
N GLY A 105 -4.74 -4.77 -19.48
CA GLY A 105 -3.64 -4.05 -18.88
C GLY A 105 -3.39 -4.49 -17.43
N ARG A 106 -2.14 -4.75 -17.06
CA ARG A 106 -1.72 -5.09 -15.68
C ARG A 106 -1.22 -3.84 -14.96
N PHE A 107 -1.53 -3.69 -13.67
CA PHE A 107 -1.06 -2.54 -12.90
C PHE A 107 0.37 -2.71 -12.40
N TYR A 108 0.73 -3.93 -12.00
CA TYR A 108 2.11 -4.25 -11.63
C TYR A 108 3.05 -4.08 -12.82
N ARG A 109 4.19 -3.44 -12.57
CA ARG A 109 5.17 -3.08 -13.60
C ARG A 109 6.50 -2.67 -12.97
N VAL A 110 7.55 -2.59 -13.78
CA VAL A 110 8.82 -1.97 -13.38
C VAL A 110 8.94 -0.62 -14.07
N VAL A 111 9.17 0.43 -13.30
CA VAL A 111 9.63 1.73 -13.82
C VAL A 111 11.13 1.81 -13.61
N ARG A 112 11.88 1.85 -14.72
CA ARG A 112 13.34 1.82 -14.72
C ARG A 112 13.89 3.24 -14.88
N TYR A 113 14.75 3.64 -13.96
CA TYR A 113 15.33 4.99 -13.90
C TYR A 113 16.86 4.91 -13.91
N GLY A 114 17.40 4.76 -15.12
CA GLY A 114 18.85 4.65 -15.34
C GLY A 114 19.47 3.46 -14.59
N PRO A 115 20.76 3.55 -14.24
CA PRO A 115 21.45 2.48 -13.50
C PRO A 115 21.18 2.52 -11.99
N LEU A 116 20.49 3.55 -11.49
CA LEU A 116 20.36 3.79 -10.05
C LEU A 116 19.14 3.12 -9.45
N LEU A 117 17.98 3.20 -10.12
CA LEU A 117 16.71 2.85 -9.50
C LEU A 117 15.81 2.08 -10.45
N ASP A 118 15.35 0.92 -10.00
CA ASP A 118 14.16 0.26 -10.52
C ASP A 118 13.06 0.31 -9.46
N VAL A 119 11.88 0.80 -9.82
CA VAL A 119 10.68 0.80 -8.97
C VAL A 119 9.76 -0.32 -9.44
N PHE A 120 9.62 -1.34 -8.60
CA PHE A 120 8.71 -2.46 -8.77
C PHE A 120 7.37 -2.08 -8.14
N VAL A 121 6.44 -1.63 -8.98
CA VAL A 121 5.08 -1.32 -8.57
C VAL A 121 4.31 -2.64 -8.50
N LEU A 122 3.79 -2.96 -7.33
CA LEU A 122 3.01 -4.18 -7.09
C LEU A 122 1.51 -3.91 -7.26
N ASP A 123 0.74 -4.99 -7.28
CA ASP A 123 -0.72 -5.00 -7.20
C ASP A 123 -1.09 -6.13 -6.25
N MET A 124 -1.39 -5.82 -4.99
CA MET A 124 -1.73 -6.84 -3.99
C MET A 124 -3.24 -6.96 -3.79
N ARG A 125 -4.03 -6.44 -4.74
CA ARG A 125 -5.49 -6.49 -4.72
C ARG A 125 -6.07 -7.40 -5.79
N THR A 126 -5.65 -7.24 -7.05
CA THR A 126 -6.27 -7.97 -8.17
C THR A 126 -6.12 -9.50 -8.06
N TYR A 127 -5.04 -9.97 -7.45
CA TYR A 127 -4.60 -11.36 -7.57
C TYR A 127 -4.57 -12.13 -6.25
N ARG A 128 -4.87 -11.45 -5.14
CA ARG A 128 -4.87 -12.03 -3.79
C ARG A 128 -6.00 -13.03 -3.60
N ASN A 129 -5.87 -13.88 -2.58
CA ASN A 129 -6.97 -14.68 -2.06
C ASN A 129 -7.89 -13.87 -1.14
N ALA A 130 -9.03 -14.47 -0.78
CA ALA A 130 -10.00 -13.89 0.13
C ALA A 130 -9.42 -13.56 1.51
N ASN A 131 -9.96 -12.52 2.15
CA ASN A 131 -9.73 -12.28 3.58
C ASN A 131 -10.24 -13.48 4.38
N SER A 132 -9.39 -13.92 5.29
CA SER A 132 -9.58 -15.12 6.08
C SER A 132 -8.74 -15.01 7.35
N PRO A 133 -8.79 -16.00 8.25
CA PRO A 133 -7.86 -16.06 9.39
C PRO A 133 -6.38 -16.10 9.00
N ASN A 134 -6.05 -16.22 7.71
CA ASN A 134 -4.70 -16.10 7.14
C ASN A 134 -3.69 -17.10 7.72
N ARG A 135 -4.16 -18.32 8.05
CA ARG A 135 -3.42 -19.37 8.78
C ARG A 135 -3.27 -20.68 8.00
N GLN A 136 -3.46 -20.65 6.69
CA GLN A 136 -3.34 -21.84 5.85
C GLN A 136 -1.88 -22.29 5.77
N GLU A 137 -1.61 -23.60 5.89
CA GLU A 137 -0.25 -24.15 5.72
C GLU A 137 0.23 -24.13 4.26
N GLN A 138 -0.71 -24.02 3.32
CA GLN A 138 -0.45 -23.88 1.89
C GLN A 138 -1.36 -22.81 1.32
N ASP A 139 -0.78 -21.89 0.56
CA ASP A 139 -1.50 -20.81 -0.10
C ASP A 139 -0.89 -20.52 -1.47
N PRO A 140 -1.27 -21.30 -2.52
CA PRO A 140 -0.67 -21.15 -3.84
C PRO A 140 -1.05 -19.83 -4.53
N GLN A 141 -2.09 -19.14 -4.04
CA GLN A 141 -2.48 -17.83 -4.55
C GLN A 141 -1.73 -16.71 -3.81
N GLY A 142 -1.75 -16.72 -2.47
CA GLY A 142 -1.07 -15.71 -1.67
C GLY A 142 -1.63 -14.31 -1.90
N ILE A 143 -0.80 -13.30 -1.62
CA ILE A 143 -1.16 -11.88 -1.68
C ILE A 143 -0.92 -11.24 -3.06
N LEU A 144 0.02 -11.77 -3.86
CA LEU A 144 0.37 -11.30 -5.19
C LEU A 144 -0.24 -12.14 -6.32
N GLY A 145 -0.72 -13.36 -6.03
CA GLY A 145 -0.99 -14.35 -7.08
C GLY A 145 0.28 -14.95 -7.70
N ALA A 146 0.15 -16.16 -8.26
CA ALA A 146 1.28 -16.90 -8.81
C ALA A 146 1.98 -16.18 -9.99
N GLU A 147 1.21 -15.57 -10.90
CA GLU A 147 1.75 -14.91 -12.08
C GLU A 147 2.59 -13.67 -11.74
N GLN A 148 2.11 -12.84 -10.81
CA GLN A 148 2.83 -11.64 -10.38
C GLN A 148 4.07 -12.02 -9.56
N LEU A 149 4.00 -13.03 -8.69
CA LEU A 149 5.17 -13.52 -7.96
C LEU A 149 6.26 -14.01 -8.92
N ALA A 150 5.89 -14.84 -9.90
CA ALA A 150 6.81 -15.33 -10.92
C ALA A 150 7.40 -14.19 -11.76
N TRP A 151 6.58 -13.20 -12.12
CA TRP A 151 7.03 -11.98 -12.77
C TRP A 151 8.03 -11.20 -11.90
N LEU A 152 7.72 -10.95 -10.63
CA LEU A 152 8.54 -10.17 -9.71
C LEU A 152 9.92 -10.81 -9.54
N LYS A 153 9.96 -12.13 -9.31
CA LYS A 153 11.21 -12.89 -9.20
C LYS A 153 12.07 -12.77 -10.46
N ARG A 154 11.46 -12.89 -11.64
CA ARG A 154 12.17 -12.75 -12.92
C ARG A 154 12.73 -11.33 -13.10
N GLU A 155 11.91 -10.30 -12.86
CA GLU A 155 12.34 -8.91 -13.04
C GLU A 155 13.40 -8.49 -12.02
N LEU A 156 13.29 -8.92 -10.76
CA LEU A 156 14.32 -8.67 -9.73
C LEU A 156 15.64 -9.34 -10.10
N ALA A 157 15.62 -10.59 -10.58
CA ALA A 157 16.82 -11.30 -11.00
C ALA A 157 17.46 -10.70 -12.27
N ALA A 158 16.68 -10.03 -13.11
CA ALA A 158 17.16 -9.35 -14.31
C ALA A 158 17.65 -7.92 -14.04
N SER A 159 17.22 -7.29 -12.95
CA SER A 159 17.56 -5.90 -12.63
C SER A 159 19.05 -5.74 -12.32
N ARG A 160 19.66 -4.75 -12.96
CA ARG A 160 21.03 -4.29 -12.69
C ARG A 160 21.07 -2.94 -11.97
N ALA A 161 19.91 -2.39 -11.61
CA ALA A 161 19.85 -1.12 -10.90
C ALA A 161 20.45 -1.27 -9.49
N ARG A 162 21.12 -0.21 -9.01
CA ARG A 162 21.69 -0.16 -7.65
C ARG A 162 20.61 -0.39 -6.59
N TRP A 163 19.46 0.27 -6.74
CA TRP A 163 18.31 0.18 -5.86
C TRP A 163 17.12 -0.46 -6.56
N LYS A 164 16.43 -1.35 -5.84
CA LYS A 164 15.23 -2.07 -6.24
C LYS A 164 14.17 -1.74 -5.21
N VAL A 165 13.40 -0.70 -5.48
CA VAL A 165 12.32 -0.25 -4.60
C VAL A 165 11.09 -1.11 -4.88
N LEU A 166 10.62 -1.84 -3.88
CA LEU A 166 9.35 -2.56 -3.93
C LEU A 166 8.27 -1.63 -3.38
N ALA A 167 7.49 -1.05 -4.28
CA ALA A 167 6.31 -0.25 -3.93
C ALA A 167 5.13 -1.20 -3.73
N SER A 168 4.73 -1.33 -2.47
CA SER A 168 3.74 -2.27 -1.98
C SER A 168 2.59 -1.46 -1.38
N ASP A 169 1.35 -1.79 -1.74
CA ASP A 169 0.19 -1.02 -1.27
C ASP A 169 -0.04 -1.28 0.24
N MET A 170 0.13 -2.54 0.68
CA MET A 170 0.08 -2.94 2.09
C MET A 170 1.45 -3.20 2.75
N PRO A 171 1.54 -3.10 4.09
CA PRO A 171 2.73 -3.44 4.87
C PRO A 171 2.91 -4.96 5.08
N LEU A 172 4.14 -5.37 5.37
CA LEU A 172 4.52 -6.79 5.45
C LEU A 172 4.32 -7.41 6.84
N GLY A 173 4.69 -6.68 7.89
CA GLY A 173 4.73 -7.22 9.26
C GLY A 173 3.66 -6.69 10.19
N LEU A 174 2.76 -5.83 9.70
CA LEU A 174 1.69 -5.26 10.52
C LEU A 174 0.47 -6.15 10.54
N VAL A 175 0.02 -6.48 11.75
CA VAL A 175 -1.23 -7.21 11.97
C VAL A 175 -2.39 -6.25 11.73
N ILE A 176 -3.10 -6.43 10.61
CA ILE A 176 -4.22 -5.58 10.19
C ILE A 176 -5.48 -6.43 10.14
N PRO A 177 -6.33 -6.38 11.18
CA PRO A 177 -7.56 -7.16 11.23
C PRO A 177 -8.58 -6.67 10.21
N ASP A 178 -9.32 -7.62 9.65
CA ASP A 178 -10.55 -7.39 8.90
C ASP A 178 -11.71 -8.09 9.63
N GLY A 179 -12.49 -7.33 10.38
CA GLY A 179 -13.47 -7.89 11.30
C GLY A 179 -12.82 -8.57 12.52
N ALA A 180 -13.47 -9.62 13.02
CA ALA A 180 -13.10 -10.23 14.31
C ALA A 180 -12.01 -11.31 14.19
N THR A 181 -11.93 -11.99 13.05
CA THR A 181 -11.09 -13.19 12.88
C THR A 181 -10.14 -13.11 11.71
N ASP A 182 -10.43 -12.26 10.73
CA ASP A 182 -9.75 -12.28 9.45
C ASP A 182 -8.70 -11.18 9.39
N PHE A 183 -7.80 -11.28 8.41
CA PHE A 183 -6.72 -10.32 8.21
C PHE A 183 -6.74 -9.76 6.80
N GLU A 184 -6.48 -8.47 6.72
CA GLU A 184 -6.41 -7.70 5.49
C GLU A 184 -5.02 -7.77 4.86
N ALA A 185 -3.94 -7.78 5.63
CA ALA A 185 -2.60 -7.69 5.06
C ALA A 185 -1.85 -9.04 5.01
N VAL A 186 -0.53 -8.96 4.93
CA VAL A 186 0.38 -10.11 4.87
C VAL A 186 0.39 -10.87 6.19
N ALA A 187 0.59 -10.16 7.31
CA ALA A 187 0.75 -10.76 8.63
C ALA A 187 -0.55 -11.38 9.15
N ASN A 188 -0.43 -12.49 9.88
CA ASN A 188 -1.57 -13.28 10.38
C ASN A 188 -1.70 -13.28 11.92
N GLY A 189 -0.85 -12.52 12.61
CA GLY A 189 -0.83 -12.45 14.07
C GLY A 189 -0.35 -13.74 14.75
N ASP A 190 0.32 -14.63 14.02
CA ASP A 190 1.04 -15.79 14.52
C ASP A 190 2.55 -15.57 14.33
N PRO A 191 3.30 -15.24 15.39
CA PRO A 191 4.72 -14.91 15.26
C PRO A 191 5.63 -16.13 15.00
N GLY A 192 5.06 -17.25 14.54
CA GLY A 192 5.71 -18.54 14.31
C GLY A 192 6.25 -18.72 12.89
N ALA A 193 6.17 -19.96 12.40
CA ALA A 193 6.53 -20.25 11.01
C ALA A 193 5.55 -19.54 10.06
N PRO A 194 5.97 -19.12 8.85
CA PRO A 194 5.09 -18.41 7.93
C PRO A 194 3.84 -19.24 7.60
N LEU A 195 2.67 -18.61 7.71
CA LEU A 195 1.38 -19.19 7.33
C LEU A 195 0.58 -18.22 6.44
N GLY A 196 -0.38 -18.77 5.69
CA GLY A 196 -1.22 -18.01 4.79
C GLY A 196 -0.38 -17.18 3.81
N ARG A 197 -0.68 -15.88 3.73
CA ARG A 197 -0.03 -14.94 2.81
C ARG A 197 1.44 -14.68 3.12
N GLU A 198 1.89 -14.93 4.35
CA GLU A 198 3.31 -14.83 4.71
C GLU A 198 4.15 -15.85 3.94
N LEU A 199 3.58 -17.00 3.57
CA LEU A 199 4.28 -18.03 2.78
C LEU A 199 4.88 -17.44 1.49
N GLN A 200 4.12 -16.57 0.81
CA GLN A 200 4.55 -15.98 -0.45
C GLN A 200 5.65 -14.93 -0.25
N ILE A 201 5.59 -14.17 0.85
CA ILE A 201 6.65 -13.21 1.22
C ILE A 201 7.91 -13.97 1.65
N ALA A 202 7.79 -15.05 2.43
CA ALA A 202 8.90 -15.93 2.77
C ALA A 202 9.57 -16.52 1.51
N GLU A 203 8.77 -16.95 0.52
CA GLU A 203 9.26 -17.47 -0.75
C GLU A 203 10.01 -16.41 -1.58
N LEU A 204 9.55 -15.15 -1.56
CA LEU A 204 10.19 -14.04 -2.24
C LEU A 204 11.50 -13.62 -1.55
N LEU A 205 11.47 -13.46 -0.22
CA LEU A 205 12.63 -13.08 0.58
C LEU A 205 13.75 -14.13 0.48
N ARG A 206 13.39 -15.42 0.56
CA ARG A 206 14.30 -16.54 0.27
C ARG A 206 14.91 -16.43 -1.12
N PHE A 207 14.09 -16.18 -2.14
CA PHE A 207 14.56 -16.05 -3.51
C PHE A 207 15.57 -14.90 -3.66
N ILE A 208 15.28 -13.72 -3.07
CA ILE A 208 16.16 -12.55 -3.08
C ILE A 208 17.54 -12.91 -2.51
N LYS A 209 17.56 -13.54 -1.33
CA LYS A 209 18.78 -14.01 -0.67
C LYS A 209 19.58 -14.99 -1.53
N HIS A 210 18.96 -16.10 -1.97
CA HIS A 210 19.68 -17.15 -2.71
C HIS A 210 20.16 -16.68 -4.08
N ARG A 211 19.50 -15.69 -4.68
CA ARG A 211 19.94 -15.04 -5.93
C ARG A 211 20.92 -13.89 -5.70
N ARG A 212 21.25 -13.56 -4.45
CA ARG A 212 22.13 -12.46 -4.04
C ARG A 212 21.69 -11.13 -4.65
N ILE A 213 20.38 -10.89 -4.64
CA ILE A 213 19.80 -9.65 -5.15
C ILE A 213 19.96 -8.59 -4.06
N THR A 214 20.78 -7.57 -4.30
CA THR A 214 21.07 -6.50 -3.35
C THR A 214 20.27 -5.22 -3.63
N GLY A 215 20.24 -4.31 -2.65
CA GLY A 215 19.63 -2.99 -2.78
C GLY A 215 18.11 -2.99 -2.76
N THR A 216 17.47 -3.98 -2.14
CA THR A 216 16.01 -4.03 -2.00
C THR A 216 15.53 -3.18 -0.82
N VAL A 217 14.53 -2.34 -1.06
CA VAL A 217 13.88 -1.51 -0.04
C VAL A 217 12.38 -1.54 -0.27
N TRP A 218 11.60 -1.68 0.80
CA TRP A 218 10.13 -1.68 0.72
C TRP A 218 9.58 -0.31 1.10
N LEU A 219 8.67 0.20 0.27
CA LEU A 219 7.87 1.39 0.55
C LEU A 219 6.40 0.97 0.60
N THR A 220 5.73 1.22 1.72
CA THR A 220 4.36 0.74 1.98
C THR A 220 3.45 1.84 2.50
N ALA A 221 2.13 1.61 2.42
CA ALA A 221 1.11 2.58 2.80
C ALA A 221 -0.04 1.91 3.60
N ASP A 222 -1.30 2.17 3.21
CA ASP A 222 -2.54 1.63 3.79
C ASP A 222 -2.87 2.11 5.23
N VAL A 223 -1.99 1.89 6.20
CA VAL A 223 -2.31 1.97 7.65
C VAL A 223 -2.46 3.38 8.26
N HIS A 224 -2.46 4.43 7.44
CA HIS A 224 -2.66 5.83 7.86
C HIS A 224 -1.80 6.27 9.07
N ARG A 225 -0.52 5.89 9.04
CA ARG A 225 0.53 6.38 9.93
C ARG A 225 1.87 6.37 9.19
N THR A 226 2.91 6.91 9.83
CA THR A 226 4.28 6.81 9.31
C THR A 226 5.20 6.08 10.28
N ALA A 227 5.98 5.14 9.75
CA ALA A 227 6.84 4.25 10.52
C ALA A 227 8.05 3.79 9.70
N ALA A 228 9.11 3.38 10.41
CA ALA A 228 10.25 2.71 9.81
C ALA A 228 10.52 1.40 10.56
N HIS A 229 10.51 0.30 9.82
CA HIS A 229 10.75 -1.04 10.34
C HIS A 229 12.01 -1.65 9.74
N HIS A 230 12.80 -2.31 10.58
CA HIS A 230 13.95 -3.09 10.15
C HIS A 230 13.70 -4.57 10.42
N TYR A 231 13.73 -5.37 9.36
CA TYR A 231 13.52 -6.81 9.40
C TYR A 231 14.86 -7.51 9.40
N ALA A 232 15.07 -8.49 10.27
CA ALA A 232 16.31 -9.27 10.25
C ALA A 232 16.13 -10.70 10.80
N PRO A 233 16.82 -11.69 10.19
CA PRO A 233 16.68 -13.11 10.55
C PRO A 233 16.98 -13.43 12.01
N GLU A 234 17.90 -12.71 12.66
CA GLU A 234 18.28 -12.97 14.05
C GLU A 234 17.17 -12.67 15.07
N ARG A 235 16.10 -11.98 14.65
CA ARG A 235 14.89 -11.72 15.45
C ARG A 235 13.66 -12.49 14.96
N ALA A 236 13.79 -13.26 13.88
CA ALA A 236 12.67 -13.83 13.15
C ALA A 236 12.47 -15.31 13.46
N ALA A 237 11.23 -15.79 13.36
CA ALA A 237 10.95 -17.21 13.35
C ALA A 237 11.33 -17.86 12.00
N PHE A 238 11.07 -17.19 10.88
CA PHE A 238 11.59 -17.57 9.57
C PHE A 238 12.93 -16.89 9.31
N THR A 239 14.03 -17.63 9.12
CA THR A 239 15.38 -17.03 9.06
C THR A 239 16.04 -17.07 7.67
N ASP A 240 15.38 -17.62 6.66
CA ASP A 240 15.97 -17.77 5.32
C ASP A 240 15.77 -16.53 4.45
N PHE A 241 16.25 -15.38 4.90
CA PHE A 241 16.25 -14.10 4.17
C PHE A 241 17.44 -13.22 4.60
N ASP A 242 17.69 -12.11 3.90
CA ASP A 242 18.68 -11.10 4.27
C ASP A 242 17.98 -9.88 4.91
N PRO A 243 18.61 -9.15 5.85
CA PRO A 243 17.99 -7.98 6.47
C PRO A 243 17.57 -6.90 5.47
N PHE A 244 16.44 -6.25 5.72
CA PHE A 244 15.90 -5.20 4.86
C PHE A 244 15.11 -4.14 5.63
N TRP A 245 14.86 -3.01 4.97
CA TRP A 245 14.05 -1.91 5.49
C TRP A 245 12.70 -1.82 4.80
N GLU A 246 11.68 -1.56 5.61
CA GLU A 246 10.36 -1.12 5.20
C GLU A 246 10.12 0.29 5.74
N PHE A 247 9.64 1.17 4.87
CA PHE A 247 9.22 2.51 5.25
C PHE A 247 7.74 2.68 4.92
N ILE A 248 6.96 3.00 5.95
CA ILE A 248 5.52 3.20 5.86
C ILE A 248 5.26 4.70 5.90
N SER A 249 4.48 5.21 4.95
CA SER A 249 4.08 6.61 4.99
C SER A 249 2.69 6.86 4.42
N GLY A 250 1.86 7.47 5.24
CA GLY A 250 0.54 8.00 4.89
C GLY A 250 -0.22 8.37 6.17
N PRO A 251 -1.41 8.95 6.07
CA PRO A 251 -2.06 9.37 4.84
C PRO A 251 -1.68 10.81 4.48
N LEU A 252 -1.90 11.21 3.22
CA LEU A 252 -1.80 12.60 2.80
C LEU A 252 -3.01 13.44 3.27
N ASN A 253 -4.20 12.83 3.26
CA ASN A 253 -5.45 13.51 3.62
C ASN A 253 -6.56 12.51 4.00
N ALA A 254 -6.30 11.63 4.95
CA ALA A 254 -7.28 10.67 5.49
C ALA A 254 -7.23 10.63 7.02
N GLY A 255 -8.27 10.06 7.63
CA GLY A 255 -8.30 9.89 9.08
C GLY A 255 -7.16 8.99 9.55
N ALA A 256 -6.37 9.44 10.52
CA ALA A 256 -5.20 8.68 10.98
C ALA A 256 -5.58 7.63 12.04
N PHE A 257 -4.83 6.53 12.10
CA PHE A 257 -5.13 5.39 12.97
C PHE A 257 -3.96 5.02 13.90
N PRO A 258 -4.23 4.48 15.11
CA PRO A 258 -3.20 4.05 16.05
C PRO A 258 -2.26 2.99 15.47
N ALA A 259 -1.10 2.88 16.11
CA ALA A 259 -0.15 1.82 15.82
C ALA A 259 -0.78 0.45 15.98
N THR A 260 -0.54 -0.43 15.01
CA THR A 260 -0.92 -1.84 15.06
C THR A 260 0.26 -2.71 15.50
N PRO A 261 0.01 -3.85 16.17
CA PRO A 261 1.06 -4.79 16.56
C PRO A 261 1.85 -5.32 15.35
N LEU A 262 3.12 -5.62 15.60
CA LEU A 262 3.98 -6.32 14.66
C LEU A 262 3.90 -7.84 14.86
N ASP A 263 3.95 -8.56 13.74
CA ASP A 263 4.08 -10.01 13.69
C ASP A 263 5.56 -10.43 13.68
N GLY A 264 5.91 -11.43 14.50
CA GLY A 264 7.28 -11.90 14.70
C GLY A 264 7.85 -12.79 13.58
N THR A 265 7.04 -13.21 12.62
CA THR A 265 7.42 -14.18 11.56
C THR A 265 8.70 -13.77 10.84
N PHE A 266 8.83 -12.48 10.48
CA PHE A 266 10.00 -11.91 9.80
C PHE A 266 10.89 -11.03 10.68
N GLY A 267 10.72 -11.09 12.01
CA GLY A 267 11.56 -10.38 12.98
C GLY A 267 11.63 -8.85 12.83
N PRO A 268 10.51 -8.14 12.56
CA PRO A 268 10.53 -6.69 12.47
C PRO A 268 10.92 -6.06 13.80
N GLN A 269 11.72 -4.99 13.71
CA GLN A 269 11.93 -4.03 14.78
C GLN A 269 11.28 -2.72 14.38
N GLN A 270 10.39 -2.19 15.24
CA GLN A 270 9.88 -0.83 15.09
C GLN A 270 10.97 0.17 15.49
N VAL A 271 11.62 0.79 14.50
CA VAL A 271 12.71 1.76 14.74
C VAL A 271 12.16 3.17 14.93
N PHE A 272 11.08 3.49 14.21
CA PHE A 272 10.37 4.75 14.33
C PHE A 272 8.89 4.52 14.08
N ASP A 273 8.05 5.26 14.80
CA ASP A 273 6.60 5.26 14.60
C ASP A 273 6.00 6.60 15.03
N LYS A 274 5.07 7.10 14.23
CA LYS A 274 4.24 8.26 14.53
C LYS A 274 2.80 7.97 14.13
N ALA A 275 1.98 7.66 15.13
CA ALA A 275 0.56 7.41 15.02
C ALA A 275 -0.23 8.20 16.07
N PRO A 276 -1.51 8.55 15.82
CA PRO A 276 -2.38 9.11 16.84
C PRO A 276 -2.78 8.06 17.88
N ALA A 277 -3.23 8.50 19.06
CA ALA A 277 -3.79 7.59 20.06
C ALA A 277 -5.24 7.16 19.76
N ARG A 278 -5.95 7.90 18.91
CA ARG A 278 -7.37 7.71 18.59
C ARG A 278 -7.54 7.29 17.14
N ALA A 279 -8.40 6.30 16.90
CA ALA A 279 -8.81 5.88 15.56
C ALA A 279 -9.57 6.99 14.82
N ASN A 280 -9.37 7.06 13.50
CA ASN A 280 -10.00 8.04 12.63
C ASN A 280 -9.78 9.50 13.10
N THR A 281 -8.56 9.82 13.55
CA THR A 281 -8.16 11.17 13.96
C THR A 281 -8.22 12.11 12.76
N SER A 282 -8.83 13.28 12.92
CA SER A 282 -9.10 14.20 11.81
C SER A 282 -7.79 14.70 11.18
N PRO A 283 -7.71 14.86 9.84
CA PRO A 283 -6.58 15.53 9.19
C PRO A 283 -6.32 16.95 9.73
N ALA A 284 -7.34 17.62 10.26
CA ALA A 284 -7.19 18.94 10.88
C ALA A 284 -6.42 18.91 12.22
N GLU A 285 -6.29 17.74 12.84
CA GLU A 285 -5.50 17.52 14.05
C GLU A 285 -4.04 17.13 13.74
N GLY A 286 -3.65 17.12 12.45
CA GLY A 286 -2.33 16.71 11.98
C GLY A 286 -2.29 15.25 11.52
N TYR A 287 -1.20 14.56 11.85
CA TYR A 287 -0.96 13.15 11.47
C TYR A 287 -1.12 12.86 9.97
N GLN A 288 -0.78 13.84 9.14
CA GLN A 288 -0.70 13.68 7.70
C GLN A 288 0.77 13.62 7.30
N PHE A 289 1.15 12.60 6.56
CA PHE A 289 2.54 12.22 6.33
C PHE A 289 2.82 11.93 4.86
N PHE A 290 4.06 12.14 4.46
CA PHE A 290 4.58 11.71 3.18
C PHE A 290 6.06 11.32 3.28
N GLY A 291 6.48 10.40 2.42
CA GLY A 291 7.86 9.97 2.32
C GLY A 291 8.61 10.75 1.23
N GLU A 292 9.90 10.95 1.45
CA GLU A 292 10.84 11.44 0.43
C GLU A 292 11.99 10.44 0.32
N VAL A 293 12.37 10.10 -0.90
CA VAL A 293 13.52 9.23 -1.19
C VAL A 293 14.48 9.98 -2.10
N ASP A 294 15.74 10.06 -1.70
CA ASP A 294 16.82 10.71 -2.43
C ASP A 294 17.96 9.72 -2.68
N ILE A 295 18.52 9.72 -3.90
CA ILE A 295 19.72 8.93 -4.22
C ILE A 295 20.81 9.92 -4.63
N ASP A 296 21.85 10.01 -3.81
CA ASP A 296 22.93 10.97 -4.05
C ASP A 296 23.86 10.54 -5.21
N GLY A 297 24.81 11.41 -5.56
CA GLY A 297 25.79 11.13 -6.62
C GLY A 297 26.74 9.95 -6.32
N GLY A 298 26.85 9.53 -5.06
CA GLY A 298 27.56 8.31 -4.64
C GLY A 298 26.69 7.05 -4.67
N GLY A 299 25.39 7.20 -4.95
CA GLY A 299 24.41 6.13 -5.00
C GLY A 299 23.90 5.70 -3.63
N ALA A 300 24.12 6.46 -2.55
CA ALA A 300 23.48 6.19 -1.26
C ALA A 300 22.01 6.63 -1.31
N LEU A 301 21.11 5.79 -0.80
CA LEU A 301 19.67 6.09 -0.78
C LEU A 301 19.28 6.58 0.61
N THR A 302 18.71 7.78 0.70
CA THR A 302 18.19 8.33 1.95
C THR A 302 16.67 8.40 1.89
N VAL A 303 16.01 7.75 2.85
CA VAL A 303 14.56 7.87 3.08
C VAL A 303 14.31 8.83 4.22
N ARG A 304 13.39 9.78 4.01
CA ARG A 304 12.90 10.72 5.02
C ARG A 304 11.40 10.58 5.18
N LEU A 305 10.95 10.42 6.42
CA LEU A 305 9.52 10.43 6.77
C LEU A 305 9.18 11.84 7.24
N ARG A 306 8.19 12.46 6.62
CA ARG A 306 7.85 13.87 6.82
C ARG A 306 6.39 14.02 7.23
N GLU A 307 6.13 15.03 8.04
CA GLU A 307 4.77 15.50 8.31
C GLU A 307 4.36 16.64 7.37
N VAL A 308 3.07 16.96 7.39
CA VAL A 308 2.52 18.17 6.77
C VAL A 308 3.35 19.40 7.17
N GLY A 309 3.67 20.25 6.19
CA GLY A 309 4.62 21.37 6.37
C GLY A 309 6.08 21.01 6.08
N GLY A 310 6.39 19.72 5.90
CA GLY A 310 7.68 19.25 5.38
C GLY A 310 8.76 18.99 6.43
N ALA A 311 8.44 19.08 7.73
CA ALA A 311 9.39 18.73 8.78
C ALA A 311 9.79 17.24 8.69
N VAL A 312 11.09 16.97 8.84
CA VAL A 312 11.63 15.60 8.84
C VAL A 312 11.47 15.02 10.24
N LEU A 313 10.66 13.96 10.35
CA LEU A 313 10.45 13.24 11.60
C LEU A 313 11.48 12.12 11.81
N PHE A 314 11.88 11.50 10.70
CA PHE A 314 12.86 10.41 10.71
C PHE A 314 13.64 10.41 9.39
N SER A 315 14.91 10.00 9.45
CA SER A 315 15.79 9.88 8.29
C SER A 315 16.69 8.66 8.41
N ARG A 316 16.84 7.92 7.32
CA ARG A 316 17.75 6.77 7.23
C ARG A 316 18.46 6.74 5.89
N THR A 317 19.79 6.73 5.92
CA THR A 317 20.64 6.51 4.75
C THR A 317 21.04 5.03 4.67
N LEU A 318 20.92 4.47 3.48
CA LEU A 318 21.19 3.07 3.16
C LEU A 318 22.29 2.98 2.09
N HIS A 319 23.06 1.89 2.16
CA HIS A 319 24.12 1.58 1.21
C HIS A 319 23.88 0.19 0.63
N ALA A 320 23.82 0.10 -0.71
CA ALA A 320 23.63 -1.14 -1.47
C ALA A 320 24.95 -1.74 -1.95
#